data_AF-A0A0A9YG01-F1
#
_entry.id   AF-A0A0A9YG01-F1
#
_cell.length_a   1.000
_cell.length_b   1.000
_cell.length_c   1.000
_cell.angle_alpha   90.00
_cell.angle_beta   90.00
_cell.angle_gamma   90.00
#
_symmetry.space_group_name_H-M   'P 1'
#
loop_
_entity.id
_entity.type
_entity.pdbx_description
1 polymer ?
#
loop_
_entity_poly.entity_id
_entity_poly.type
_entity_poly.pdbx_seq_one_letter_code
_entity_poly.pdbx_strand_id
1 'polypeptide(L)'
;MSRSNSMTTCGQCRLAPLIPMIQDSNQLYDCCVKLMFKLHASLPQDLLSGHRARFLDQFKKLRHFYISASILQYFKTLIQIPSLPENPPNFLIQSELGSYQTPVVILPPEEEMSFDSIEAPSTAELVDLNSPISNGNTSPDLIAERDSLIEHLQNELSRYRAEMSKIVMENQRRIRELTDKILSLESQLVTKDQELQREERLAKEQLALQTEATAQYQESEKRAKAMEEKFQKLKEVYTKLREEHIQLIRQKADVDKQLTSLKSLEMDANEKAKLEDLVNELATLQASADAATEQNQALDAKVLFLTKEKMQVESDLQDILSQKEDLDVQLQLSKTEFKEQRSNFEDLMNKIFLESEEIVRNAIHEVDNPAFSSATCSIDYFCSLSEQLENVLVTLEKSVHPELVIRLAYRTAEFVLHGKAASNTSPDIEFGERMGVQCKKVGEVCLDHLQKMRSLTP
;
A
#
# COMPACT_ATOMS: atom_id res chain seq x y z
N MET A 1 -23.43 20.28 32.72
CA MET A 1 -22.29 19.34 32.69
C MET A 1 -21.09 20.03 33.32
N SER A 2 -20.58 19.50 34.43
CA SER A 2 -19.48 20.07 35.21
C SER A 2 -18.21 20.10 34.35
N ARG A 3 -17.53 21.25 34.27
CA ARG A 3 -16.21 21.36 33.63
C ARG A 3 -15.25 20.42 34.36
N SER A 4 -14.85 19.32 33.73
CA SER A 4 -13.86 18.40 34.27
C SER A 4 -12.58 19.17 34.55
N ASN A 5 -12.14 19.23 35.81
CA ASN A 5 -10.89 19.87 36.19
C ASN A 5 -9.73 19.02 35.66
N SER A 6 -8.86 19.59 34.83
CA SER A 6 -7.70 18.93 34.23
C SER A 6 -6.67 18.45 35.26
N MET A 7 -6.78 18.89 36.51
CA MET A 7 -5.91 18.50 37.62
C MET A 7 -6.45 17.33 38.46
N THR A 8 -7.61 16.78 38.13
CA THR A 8 -8.17 15.60 38.82
C THR A 8 -7.86 14.33 38.03
N THR A 9 -7.61 13.21 38.70
CA THR A 9 -7.31 11.92 38.03
C THR A 9 -8.38 11.53 37.02
N CYS A 10 -9.67 11.70 37.35
CA CYS A 10 -10.78 11.44 36.42
C CYS A 10 -10.76 12.39 35.21
N GLY A 11 -10.38 13.66 35.39
CA GLY A 11 -10.19 14.62 34.30
C GLY A 11 -9.00 14.24 33.41
N GLN A 12 -7.89 13.81 34.01
CA GLN A 12 -6.68 13.38 33.31
C GLN A 12 -6.93 12.12 32.47
N CYS A 13 -7.64 11.11 33.00
CA CYS A 13 -8.03 9.93 32.23
C CYS A 13 -8.84 10.28 30.96
N ARG A 14 -9.66 11.35 31.01
CA ARG A 14 -10.41 11.83 29.84
C ARG A 14 -9.55 12.63 28.87
N LEU A 15 -8.51 13.30 29.35
CA LEU A 15 -7.60 14.13 28.55
C LEU A 15 -6.45 13.33 27.93
N ALA A 16 -6.05 12.22 28.54
CA ALA A 16 -4.93 11.38 28.08
C ALA A 16 -5.05 10.94 26.60
N PRO A 17 -6.22 10.52 26.09
CA PRO A 17 -6.36 10.15 24.68
C PRO A 17 -6.15 11.33 23.72
N LEU A 18 -6.22 12.59 24.17
CA LEU A 18 -5.99 13.74 23.31
C LEU A 18 -4.49 13.97 23.02
N ILE A 19 -3.58 13.38 23.81
CA ILE A 19 -2.14 13.47 23.56
C ILE A 19 -1.77 12.87 22.19
N PRO A 20 -2.08 11.59 21.88
CA PRO A 20 -1.81 11.05 20.56
C PRO A 20 -2.60 11.79 19.46
N MET A 21 -3.82 12.28 19.74
CA MET A 21 -4.55 13.08 18.75
C MET A 21 -3.86 14.41 18.40
N ILE A 22 -3.22 15.07 19.37
CA ILE A 22 -2.42 16.29 19.11
C ILE A 22 -1.17 15.94 18.30
N GLN A 23 -0.51 14.82 18.60
CA GLN A 23 0.65 14.34 17.83
C GLN A 23 0.28 14.03 16.37
N ASP A 24 -0.80 13.26 16.16
CA ASP A 24 -1.26 12.86 14.83
C ASP A 24 -1.76 14.06 14.02
N SER A 25 -2.58 14.92 14.63
CA SER A 25 -3.12 16.09 13.94
C SER A 25 -2.03 17.09 13.52
N ASN A 26 -0.91 17.15 14.25
CA ASN A 26 0.23 17.97 13.89
C ASN A 26 0.94 17.44 12.63
N GLN A 27 1.17 16.12 12.57
CA GLN A 27 1.78 15.50 11.39
C GLN A 27 0.84 15.57 10.17
N LEU A 28 -0.46 15.39 10.38
CA LEU A 28 -1.45 15.54 9.30
C LEU A 28 -1.48 16.97 8.77
N TYR A 29 -1.44 17.97 9.64
CA TYR A 29 -1.35 19.37 9.22
C TYR A 29 -0.11 19.62 8.36
N ASP A 30 1.06 19.13 8.78
CA ASP A 30 2.31 19.25 8.04
C ASP A 30 2.24 18.63 6.65
N CYS A 31 1.76 17.38 6.57
CA CYS A 31 1.52 16.68 5.32
C CYS A 31 0.56 17.45 4.41
N CYS A 32 -0.55 17.97 4.95
CA CYS A 32 -1.52 18.74 4.19
C CYS A 32 -0.92 20.03 3.63
N VAL A 33 -0.12 20.77 4.41
CA VAL A 33 0.54 22.00 3.93
C VAL A 33 1.48 21.69 2.78
N LYS A 34 2.36 20.70 2.93
CA LYS A 34 3.31 20.28 1.88
C LYS A 34 2.60 19.79 0.63
N LEU A 35 1.53 19.01 0.78
CA LEU A 35 0.71 18.54 -0.33
C LEU A 35 0.05 19.71 -1.07
N MET A 36 -0.53 20.67 -0.35
CA MET A 36 -1.16 21.85 -0.94
C MET A 36 -0.16 22.67 -1.77
N PHE A 37 1.06 22.87 -1.28
CA PHE A 37 2.11 23.54 -2.07
C PHE A 37 2.52 22.75 -3.31
N LYS A 38 2.66 21.42 -3.22
CA LYS A 38 2.96 20.56 -4.39
C LYS A 38 1.84 20.62 -5.44
N LEU A 39 0.58 20.56 -5.00
CA LEU A 39 -0.57 20.66 -5.91
C LEU A 39 -0.60 22.01 -6.63
N HIS A 40 -0.34 23.10 -5.91
CA HIS A 40 -0.26 24.43 -6.52
C HIS A 40 0.92 24.62 -7.48
N ALA A 41 1.97 23.79 -7.37
CA ALA A 41 3.07 23.76 -8.33
C ALA A 41 2.72 23.03 -9.64
N SER A 42 1.78 22.09 -9.59
CA SER A 42 1.46 21.19 -10.70
C SER A 42 0.10 21.43 -11.37
N LEU A 43 -0.81 22.17 -10.72
CA LEU A 43 -2.19 22.35 -11.19
C LEU A 43 -2.64 23.83 -11.21
N PRO A 44 -3.58 24.20 -12.10
CA PRO A 44 -4.16 25.55 -12.13
C PRO A 44 -4.89 25.93 -10.83
N GLN A 45 -4.80 27.22 -10.49
CA GLN A 45 -5.31 27.76 -9.21
C GLN A 45 -6.84 27.61 -9.03
N ASP A 46 -7.59 27.63 -10.13
CA ASP A 46 -9.05 27.54 -10.14
C ASP A 46 -9.53 26.15 -9.70
N LEU A 47 -8.83 25.11 -10.12
CA LEU A 47 -9.13 23.71 -9.77
C LEU A 47 -8.90 23.42 -8.27
N LEU A 48 -7.99 24.18 -7.65
CA LEU A 48 -7.63 24.04 -6.23
C LEU A 48 -8.41 24.96 -5.30
N SER A 49 -9.34 25.78 -5.81
CA SER A 49 -10.18 26.68 -5.00
C SER A 49 -10.92 25.95 -3.86
N GLY A 50 -11.57 24.82 -4.16
CA GLY A 50 -12.26 24.00 -3.16
C GLY A 50 -11.33 23.30 -2.16
N HIS A 51 -10.09 23.00 -2.56
CA HIS A 51 -9.08 22.42 -1.67
C HIS A 51 -8.59 23.47 -0.67
N ARG A 52 -8.31 24.70 -1.13
CA ARG A 52 -7.97 25.83 -0.27
C ARG A 52 -9.07 26.14 0.74
N ALA A 53 -10.33 26.16 0.30
CA ALA A 53 -11.47 26.41 1.19
C ALA A 53 -11.59 25.36 2.31
N ARG A 54 -11.44 24.07 1.97
CA ARG A 54 -11.46 22.96 2.94
C ARG A 54 -10.27 23.02 3.91
N PHE A 55 -9.07 23.30 3.39
CA PHE A 55 -7.89 23.48 4.23
C PHE A 55 -8.08 24.63 5.22
N LEU A 56 -8.60 25.78 4.78
CA LEU A 56 -8.84 26.94 5.62
C LEU A 56 -9.85 26.66 6.75
N ASP A 57 -10.92 25.93 6.46
CA ASP A 57 -11.88 25.52 7.49
C ASP A 57 -11.24 24.59 8.53
N GLN A 58 -10.47 23.60 8.07
CA GLN A 58 -9.78 22.67 8.96
C GLN A 58 -8.69 23.36 9.80
N PHE A 59 -7.95 24.30 9.21
CA PHE A 59 -6.94 25.10 9.89
C PHE A 59 -7.55 25.90 11.06
N LYS A 60 -8.71 26.55 10.85
CA LYS A 60 -9.40 27.30 11.91
C LYS A 60 -9.81 26.40 13.08
N LYS A 61 -10.36 25.21 12.78
CA LYS A 61 -10.76 24.24 13.80
C LYS A 61 -9.55 23.70 14.57
N LEU A 62 -8.47 23.33 13.87
CA LEU A 62 -7.26 22.81 14.48
C LEU A 62 -6.57 23.86 15.35
N ARG A 63 -6.47 25.10 14.88
CA ARG A 63 -5.94 26.22 15.67
C ARG A 63 -6.76 26.46 16.94
N HIS A 64 -8.09 26.45 16.83
CA HIS A 64 -8.95 26.58 18.01
C HIS A 64 -8.76 25.43 19.01
N PHE A 65 -8.61 24.21 18.51
CA PHE A 65 -8.32 23.03 19.32
C PHE A 65 -6.98 23.17 20.06
N TYR A 66 -5.90 23.55 19.37
CA TYR A 66 -4.57 23.72 19.99
C TYR A 66 -4.54 24.83 21.03
N ILE A 67 -5.20 25.98 20.78
CA ILE A 67 -5.33 27.06 21.76
C ILE A 67 -6.12 26.58 23.00
N SER A 68 -7.19 25.81 22.79
CA SER A 68 -8.02 25.29 23.88
C SER A 68 -7.30 24.20 24.69
N ALA A 69 -6.44 23.41 24.04
CA ALA A 69 -5.62 22.42 24.72
C ALA A 69 -4.44 23.06 25.47
N SER A 70 -3.78 24.07 24.89
CA SER A 70 -2.58 24.69 25.50
C SER A 70 -2.84 25.45 26.80
N ILE A 71 -4.08 25.88 27.05
CA ILE A 71 -4.47 26.49 28.33
C ILE A 71 -4.59 25.47 29.47
N LEU A 72 -4.72 24.17 29.17
CA LEU A 72 -4.91 23.13 30.17
C LEU A 72 -3.56 22.74 30.80
N GLN A 73 -3.48 22.88 32.13
CA GLN A 73 -2.27 22.57 32.90
C GLN A 73 -1.76 21.13 32.68
N TYR A 74 -2.67 20.17 32.47
CA TYR A 74 -2.31 18.77 32.24
C TYR A 74 -1.37 18.59 31.03
N PHE A 75 -1.65 19.29 29.93
CA PHE A 75 -0.81 19.17 28.74
C PHE A 75 0.51 19.93 28.90
N LYS A 76 0.53 21.06 29.61
CA LYS A 76 1.76 21.87 29.81
C LYS A 76 2.90 21.09 30.46
N THR A 77 2.59 20.12 31.32
CA THR A 77 3.58 19.29 32.00
C THR A 77 3.99 18.05 31.18
N LEU A 78 3.17 17.63 30.22
CA LEU A 78 3.35 16.36 29.51
C LEU A 78 3.83 16.51 28.06
N ILE A 79 3.35 17.55 27.35
CA ILE A 79 3.65 17.77 25.94
C ILE A 79 3.82 19.26 25.63
N GLN A 80 4.70 19.59 24.69
CA GLN A 80 4.70 20.92 24.10
C GLN A 80 3.77 20.97 22.89
N ILE A 81 2.61 21.61 23.04
CA ILE A 81 1.65 21.79 21.94
C ILE A 81 2.17 22.90 21.00
N PRO A 82 2.39 22.62 19.71
CA PRO A 82 2.92 23.60 18.77
C PRO A 82 1.92 24.73 18.52
N SER A 83 2.43 25.97 18.44
CA SER A 83 1.62 27.13 18.08
C SER A 83 1.48 27.22 16.56
N LEU A 84 0.25 27.14 16.07
CA LEU A 84 -0.05 27.41 14.66
C LEU A 84 0.01 28.93 14.38
N PRO A 85 0.47 29.34 13.18
CA PRO A 85 0.58 30.76 12.82
C PRO A 85 -0.79 31.46 12.86
N GLU A 86 -0.77 32.79 13.00
CA GLU A 86 -2.00 33.58 13.07
C GLU A 86 -2.74 33.63 11.73
N ASN A 87 -1.99 33.65 10.63
CA ASN A 87 -2.52 33.56 9.28
C ASN A 87 -2.23 32.18 8.67
N PRO A 88 -3.17 31.61 7.91
CA PRO A 88 -2.93 30.38 7.17
C PRO A 88 -1.84 30.59 6.10
N PRO A 89 -1.06 29.55 5.74
CA PRO A 89 -0.08 29.62 4.67
C PRO A 89 -0.71 30.08 3.34
N ASN A 90 -0.03 30.96 2.60
CA ASN A 90 -0.49 31.39 1.29
C ASN A 90 0.10 30.49 0.19
N PHE A 91 -0.66 29.47 -0.20
CA PHE A 91 -0.23 28.49 -1.20
C PHE A 91 -0.02 29.05 -2.61
N LEU A 92 -0.39 30.31 -2.86
CA LEU A 92 -0.15 30.97 -4.14
C LEU A 92 1.29 31.49 -4.26
N ILE A 93 2.01 31.62 -3.14
CA ILE A 93 3.36 32.15 -3.09
C ILE A 93 4.32 30.99 -2.79
N GLN A 94 4.92 30.43 -3.84
CA GLN A 94 5.75 29.23 -3.72
C GLN A 94 7.00 29.44 -2.86
N SER A 95 7.49 30.68 -2.72
CA SER A 95 8.58 31.04 -1.80
C SER A 95 8.21 30.92 -0.32
N GLU A 96 6.92 30.92 0.03
CA GLU A 96 6.47 30.70 1.43
C GLU A 96 6.68 29.26 1.90
N LEU A 97 6.80 28.30 0.97
CA LEU A 97 7.20 26.93 1.31
C LEU A 97 8.61 26.88 1.90
N GLY A 98 9.52 27.75 1.43
CA GLY A 98 10.89 27.84 1.94
C GLY A 98 10.97 28.41 3.36
N SER A 99 9.99 29.24 3.75
CA SER A 99 9.86 29.80 5.11
C SER A 99 9.02 28.94 6.06
N TYR A 100 8.39 27.88 5.55
CA TYR A 100 7.52 27.04 6.35
C TYR A 100 8.35 26.09 7.23
N GLN A 101 8.27 26.29 8.55
CA GLN A 101 8.93 25.45 9.54
C GLN A 101 7.95 24.40 10.08
N THR A 102 8.34 23.13 10.01
CA THR A 102 7.58 22.01 10.59
C THR A 102 7.34 22.26 12.08
N PRO A 103 6.10 22.37 12.56
CA PRO A 103 5.83 22.41 13.98
C PRO A 103 6.20 21.04 14.57
N VAL A 104 7.08 21.00 15.57
CA VAL A 104 7.50 19.75 16.24
C VAL A 104 6.82 19.68 17.60
N VAL A 105 6.09 18.60 17.87
CA VAL A 105 5.61 18.27 19.22
C VAL A 105 6.79 17.65 19.97
N ILE A 106 7.51 18.46 20.74
CA ILE A 106 8.61 17.95 21.57
C ILE A 106 7.96 17.34 22.81
N LEU A 107 8.07 16.02 22.93
CA LEU A 107 7.92 15.34 24.21
C LEU A 107 9.18 15.71 25.00
N PRO A 108 9.10 16.34 26.18
CA PRO A 108 10.25 16.41 27.07
C PRO A 108 10.83 15.00 27.18
N PRO A 109 12.17 14.81 27.16
CA PRO A 109 12.73 13.51 27.49
C PRO A 109 12.05 13.08 28.78
N GLU A 110 11.55 11.84 28.82
CA GLU A 110 11.08 11.26 30.07
C GLU A 110 12.21 11.56 31.06
N GLU A 111 11.98 12.50 31.98
CA GLU A 111 12.69 12.44 33.23
C GLU A 111 12.37 11.03 33.67
N GLU A 112 13.36 10.13 33.51
CA GLU A 112 13.43 8.93 34.30
C GLU A 112 12.95 9.43 35.64
N MET A 113 11.79 8.94 36.08
CA MET A 113 11.45 9.13 37.47
C MET A 113 12.62 8.45 38.15
N SER A 114 13.61 9.26 38.53
CA SER A 114 14.47 8.95 39.63
C SER A 114 13.43 8.57 40.66
N PHE A 115 13.45 7.30 41.02
CA PHE A 115 13.14 6.94 42.37
C PHE A 115 14.19 7.71 43.20
N ASP A 116 14.02 9.03 43.29
CA ASP A 116 14.51 9.82 44.38
C ASP A 116 14.02 9.03 45.57
N SER A 117 15.04 8.54 46.26
CA SER A 117 14.93 7.53 47.26
C SER A 117 13.69 7.85 48.07
N ILE A 118 12.75 6.90 48.14
CA ILE A 118 11.86 6.87 49.29
C ILE A 118 12.83 6.82 50.44
N GLU A 119 13.09 7.99 51.03
CA GLU A 119 13.82 8.12 52.26
C GLU A 119 13.15 7.10 53.17
N ALA A 120 13.95 6.12 53.58
CA ALA A 120 13.56 5.22 54.64
C ALA A 120 12.89 6.09 55.70
N PRO A 121 11.65 5.78 56.12
CA PRO A 121 10.96 6.64 57.06
C PRO A 121 11.88 6.81 58.25
N SER A 122 12.28 8.06 58.47
CA SER A 122 13.13 8.50 59.56
C SER A 122 12.63 7.82 60.83
N THR A 123 13.44 6.90 61.37
CA THR A 123 13.24 6.26 62.67
C THR A 123 13.57 7.23 63.80
N ALA A 124 13.01 8.44 63.73
CA ALA A 124 13.25 9.50 64.71
C ALA A 124 11.96 10.25 65.04
N GLU A 125 10.93 9.51 65.49
CA GLU A 125 9.91 10.07 66.37
C GLU A 125 9.30 8.97 67.27
N LEU A 126 9.96 8.82 68.42
CA LEU A 126 9.38 8.53 69.74
C LEU A 126 8.34 7.40 69.83
N VAL A 127 8.84 6.18 70.09
CA VAL A 127 8.15 5.23 70.96
C VAL A 127 9.07 4.87 72.12
N ASP A 128 8.61 5.19 73.32
CA ASP A 128 9.29 5.05 74.61
C ASP A 128 9.70 3.59 74.85
N LEU A 129 11.00 3.31 74.73
CA LEU A 129 11.63 2.01 74.98
C LEU A 129 12.03 1.91 76.45
N ASN A 130 11.04 1.93 77.34
CA ASN A 130 11.18 1.47 78.72
C ASN A 130 10.26 0.26 78.93
N SER A 131 10.70 -0.88 78.42
CA SER A 131 10.26 -2.20 78.87
C SER A 131 11.50 -3.04 79.09
N PRO A 132 11.69 -3.66 80.26
CA PRO A 132 12.96 -4.28 80.61
C PRO A 132 13.19 -5.51 79.74
N ILE A 133 14.46 -5.66 79.35
CA ILE A 133 15.07 -6.82 78.71
C ILE A 133 14.47 -8.12 79.29
N SER A 134 13.65 -8.80 78.50
CA SER A 134 13.36 -10.22 78.68
C SER A 134 14.07 -10.99 77.59
N ASN A 135 15.21 -11.56 77.97
CA ASN A 135 15.81 -12.67 77.24
C ASN A 135 14.77 -13.79 77.05
N GLY A 136 14.71 -14.34 75.84
CA GLY A 136 14.16 -15.68 75.58
C GLY A 136 12.72 -15.71 75.07
N ASN A 137 12.57 -16.30 73.89
CA ASN A 137 11.34 -16.77 73.23
C ASN A 137 10.57 -15.77 72.37
N THR A 138 11.09 -15.48 71.17
CA THR A 138 10.22 -15.32 70.00
C THR A 138 9.49 -16.64 69.77
N SER A 139 8.16 -16.65 69.87
CA SER A 139 7.36 -17.86 69.65
C SER A 139 7.67 -18.45 68.26
N PRO A 140 7.87 -19.77 68.12
CA PRO A 140 8.13 -20.43 66.83
C PRO A 140 7.12 -20.05 65.75
N ASP A 141 5.87 -19.80 66.14
CA ASP A 141 4.78 -19.39 65.23
C ASP A 141 5.03 -18.05 64.54
N LEU A 142 5.59 -17.05 65.24
CA LEU A 142 5.86 -15.73 64.64
C LEU A 142 7.02 -15.76 63.65
N ILE A 143 7.95 -16.71 63.82
CA ILE A 143 9.05 -16.94 62.88
C ILE A 143 8.50 -17.69 61.65
N ALA A 144 7.67 -18.71 61.85
CA ALA A 144 7.02 -19.44 60.78
C ALA A 144 6.10 -18.57 59.91
N GLU A 145 5.33 -17.65 60.51
CA GLU A 145 4.51 -16.68 59.77
C GLU A 145 5.37 -15.72 58.93
N ARG A 146 6.50 -15.25 59.49
CA ARG A 146 7.45 -14.40 58.74
C ARG A 146 8.08 -15.15 57.58
N ASP A 147 8.51 -16.39 57.80
CA ASP A 147 9.11 -17.22 56.77
C ASP A 147 8.10 -17.56 55.66
N SER A 148 6.84 -17.82 56.01
CA SER A 148 5.75 -18.03 55.04
C SER A 148 5.45 -16.78 54.21
N LEU A 149 5.46 -15.59 54.83
CA LEU A 149 5.30 -14.32 54.11
C LEU A 149 6.48 -14.05 53.16
N ILE A 150 7.70 -14.34 53.58
CA ILE A 150 8.89 -14.23 52.74
C ILE A 150 8.78 -15.15 51.53
N GLU A 151 8.39 -16.41 51.73
CA GLU A 151 8.18 -17.37 50.64
C GLU A 151 7.07 -16.92 49.69
N HIS A 152 5.97 -16.40 50.21
CA HIS A 152 4.88 -15.84 49.40
C HIS A 152 5.36 -14.67 48.52
N LEU A 153 6.06 -13.70 49.11
CA LEU A 153 6.59 -12.54 48.38
C LEU A 153 7.67 -12.94 47.37
N GLN A 154 8.50 -13.93 47.68
CA GLN A 154 9.50 -14.48 46.74
C GLN A 154 8.81 -15.15 45.55
N ASN A 155 7.72 -15.89 45.77
CA ASN A 155 6.91 -16.50 44.73
C ASN A 155 6.20 -15.45 43.86
N GLU A 156 5.64 -14.40 44.46
CA GLU A 156 5.06 -13.27 43.71
C GLU A 156 6.11 -12.54 42.87
N LEU A 157 7.29 -12.26 43.43
CA LEU A 157 8.40 -11.65 42.69
C LEU A 157 8.86 -12.53 41.52
N SER A 158 8.95 -13.84 41.72
CA SER A 158 9.27 -14.81 40.66
C SER A 158 8.21 -14.78 39.56
N ARG A 159 6.92 -14.75 39.92
CA ARG A 159 5.79 -14.65 38.99
C ARG A 159 5.83 -13.35 38.20
N TYR A 160 6.02 -12.21 38.84
CA TYR A 160 6.11 -10.92 38.16
C TYR A 160 7.31 -10.84 37.21
N ARG A 161 8.46 -11.42 37.57
CA ARG A 161 9.62 -11.52 36.67
C ARG A 161 9.32 -12.37 35.44
N ALA A 162 8.63 -13.50 35.61
CA ALA A 162 8.23 -14.36 34.50
C ALA A 162 7.23 -13.66 33.57
N GLU A 163 6.26 -12.94 34.13
CA GLU A 163 5.27 -12.16 33.37
C GLU A 163 5.93 -11.01 32.60
N MET A 164 6.85 -10.29 33.24
CA MET A 164 7.64 -9.24 32.59
C MET A 164 8.47 -9.82 31.43
N SER A 165 9.13 -10.96 31.63
CA SER A 165 9.91 -11.63 30.57
C SER A 165 9.02 -12.03 29.39
N LYS A 166 7.81 -12.53 29.65
CA LYS A 166 6.83 -12.86 28.62
C LYS A 166 6.40 -11.63 27.81
N ILE A 167 6.09 -10.52 28.48
CA ILE A 167 5.71 -9.26 27.81
C ILE A 167 6.87 -8.73 26.95
N VAL A 168 8.10 -8.77 27.45
CA VAL A 168 9.29 -8.37 26.68
C VAL A 168 9.47 -9.23 25.44
N MET A 169 9.32 -10.56 25.55
CA MET A 169 9.42 -11.46 24.40
C MET A 169 8.32 -11.21 23.36
N GLU A 170 7.09 -10.94 23.80
CA GLU A 170 5.98 -10.62 22.91
C GLU A 170 6.20 -9.29 22.19
N ASN A 171 6.67 -8.26 22.90
CA ASN A 171 7.03 -6.98 22.31
C ASN A 171 8.19 -7.11 21.31
N GLN A 172 9.24 -7.88 21.64
CA GLN A 172 10.33 -8.15 20.71
C GLN A 172 9.86 -8.89 19.45
N ARG A 173 8.90 -9.81 19.58
CA ARG A 173 8.28 -10.48 18.44
C ARG A 173 7.50 -9.48 17.57
N ARG A 174 6.66 -8.62 18.17
CA ARG A 174 5.91 -7.58 17.45
C ARG A 174 6.84 -6.60 16.74
N ILE A 175 7.94 -6.19 17.38
CA ILE A 175 8.96 -5.32 16.78
C ILE A 175 9.59 -5.99 15.55
N ARG A 176 9.92 -7.29 15.62
CA ARG A 176 10.44 -8.03 14.45
C ARG A 176 9.42 -8.07 13.31
N GLU A 177 8.17 -8.44 13.59
CA GLU A 177 7.10 -8.51 12.59
C GLU A 177 6.86 -7.14 11.90
N LEU A 178 6.89 -6.05 12.68
CA LEU A 178 6.78 -4.69 12.14
C LEU A 178 8.01 -4.30 11.31
N THR A 179 9.21 -4.69 11.74
CA THR A 179 10.46 -4.42 11.02
C THR A 179 10.47 -5.15 9.67
N ASP A 180 10.09 -6.43 9.64
CA ASP A 180 9.97 -7.20 8.40
C ASP A 180 8.92 -6.61 7.46
N LYS A 181 7.81 -6.10 8.02
CA LYS A 181 6.79 -5.42 7.23
C LYS A 181 7.30 -4.10 6.64
N ILE A 182 8.06 -3.32 7.39
CA ILE A 182 8.70 -2.10 6.90
C ILE A 182 9.66 -2.42 5.76
N LEU A 183 10.56 -3.40 5.94
CA LEU A 183 11.50 -3.82 4.89
C LEU A 183 10.78 -4.30 3.62
N SER A 184 9.68 -5.05 3.77
CA SER A 184 8.85 -5.48 2.63
C SER A 184 8.21 -4.29 1.90
N LEU A 185 7.68 -3.31 2.64
CA LEU A 185 7.08 -2.11 2.08
C LEU A 185 8.12 -1.22 1.39
N GLU A 186 9.31 -1.07 1.97
CA GLU A 186 10.43 -0.33 1.38
C GLU A 186 10.87 -0.96 0.05
N SER A 187 10.98 -2.29 -0.01
CA SER A 187 11.30 -3.02 -1.25
C SER A 187 10.23 -2.83 -2.34
N GLN A 188 8.94 -2.88 -1.96
CA GLN A 188 7.84 -2.63 -2.89
C GLN A 188 7.85 -1.18 -3.40
N LEU A 189 8.18 -0.22 -2.54
CA LEU A 189 8.27 1.20 -2.91
C LEU A 189 9.39 1.45 -3.92
N VAL A 190 10.57 0.85 -3.70
CA VAL A 190 11.69 0.91 -4.66
C VAL A 190 11.29 0.31 -6.01
N THR A 191 10.61 -0.84 -6.01
CA THR A 191 10.15 -1.48 -7.25
C THR A 191 9.17 -0.59 -8.00
N LYS A 192 8.20 0.00 -7.29
CA LYS A 192 7.20 0.91 -7.86
C LYS A 192 7.82 2.20 -8.39
N ASP A 193 8.82 2.75 -7.71
CA ASP A 193 9.54 3.93 -8.19
C ASP A 193 10.28 3.63 -9.51
N GLN A 194 10.91 2.45 -9.62
CA GLN A 194 11.57 2.01 -10.86
C GLN A 194 10.57 1.78 -12.01
N GLU A 195 9.37 1.25 -11.73
CA GLU A 195 8.30 1.12 -12.72
C GLU A 195 7.84 2.50 -13.23
N LEU A 196 7.61 3.44 -12.31
CA LEU A 196 7.14 4.79 -12.63
C LEU A 196 8.18 5.58 -13.44
N GLN A 197 9.48 5.44 -13.11
CA GLN A 197 10.57 6.02 -13.90
C GLN A 197 10.64 5.44 -15.33
N ARG A 198 10.35 4.14 -15.50
CA ARG A 198 10.27 3.52 -16.84
C ARG A 198 9.09 4.06 -17.63
N GLU A 199 7.91 4.15 -17.02
CA GLU A 199 6.73 4.73 -17.67
C GLU A 199 6.96 6.20 -18.07
N GLU A 200 7.56 7.01 -17.19
CA GLU A 200 7.87 8.41 -17.50
C GLU A 200 8.83 8.53 -18.70
N ARG A 201 9.83 7.63 -18.77
CA ARG A 201 10.79 7.60 -19.89
C ARG A 201 10.10 7.24 -21.20
N LEU A 202 9.24 6.22 -21.20
CA LEU A 202 8.46 5.82 -22.37
C LEU A 202 7.49 6.92 -22.82
N ALA A 203 6.83 7.59 -21.88
CA ALA A 203 5.93 8.70 -22.18
C ALA A 203 6.67 9.88 -22.81
N LYS A 204 7.87 10.22 -22.33
CA LYS A 204 8.73 11.26 -22.94
C LYS A 204 9.17 10.89 -24.35
N GLU A 205 9.52 9.64 -24.59
CA GLU A 205 9.93 9.16 -25.91
C GLU A 205 8.77 9.18 -26.92
N GLN A 206 7.57 8.75 -26.51
CA GLN A 206 6.37 8.87 -27.34
C GLN A 206 6.03 10.33 -27.67
N LEU A 207 6.14 11.23 -26.69
CA LEU A 207 5.89 12.65 -26.92
C LEU A 207 6.91 13.23 -27.91
N ALA A 208 8.19 12.85 -27.81
CA ALA A 208 9.23 13.28 -28.74
C ALA A 208 8.93 12.82 -30.17
N LEU A 209 8.59 11.54 -30.36
CA LEU A 209 8.19 10.99 -31.66
C LEU A 209 6.96 11.70 -32.24
N GLN A 210 5.95 11.99 -31.42
CA GLN A 210 4.76 12.70 -31.87
C GLN A 210 5.07 14.16 -32.28
N THR A 211 6.00 14.81 -31.57
CA THR A 211 6.46 16.16 -31.89
C THR A 211 7.25 16.18 -33.20
N GLU A 212 8.09 15.18 -33.45
CA GLU A 212 8.83 15.04 -34.71
C GLU A 212 7.89 14.74 -35.88
N ALA A 213 6.94 13.81 -35.71
CA ALA A 213 5.96 13.48 -36.74
C ALA A 213 5.08 14.69 -37.11
N THR A 214 4.67 15.50 -36.12
CA THR A 214 3.92 16.74 -36.39
C THR A 214 4.75 17.79 -37.10
N ALA A 215 6.05 17.92 -36.78
CA ALA A 215 6.96 18.81 -37.50
C ALA A 215 7.14 18.38 -38.97
N GLN A 216 7.37 17.09 -39.23
CA GLN A 216 7.48 16.54 -40.59
C GLN A 216 6.18 16.73 -41.39
N TYR A 217 5.02 16.56 -40.75
CA TYR A 217 3.72 16.82 -41.38
C TYR A 217 3.59 18.29 -41.81
N GLN A 218 3.93 19.23 -40.94
CA GLN A 218 3.88 20.66 -41.26
C GLN A 218 4.84 21.06 -42.40
N GLU A 219 6.03 20.45 -42.46
CA GLU A 219 6.98 20.69 -43.55
C GLU A 219 6.46 20.14 -44.88
N SER A 220 5.92 18.92 -44.86
CA SER A 220 5.26 18.31 -46.02
C SER A 220 4.08 19.16 -46.53
N GLU A 221 3.25 19.67 -45.61
CA GLU A 221 2.12 20.54 -45.95
C GLU A 221 2.59 21.86 -46.59
N LYS A 222 3.64 22.50 -46.06
CA LYS A 222 4.23 23.70 -46.67
C LYS A 222 4.77 23.42 -48.07
N ARG A 223 5.44 22.28 -48.27
CA ARG A 223 5.95 21.87 -49.59
C ARG A 223 4.83 21.61 -50.58
N ALA A 224 3.74 20.97 -50.14
CA ALA A 224 2.54 20.76 -50.95
C ALA A 224 1.89 22.08 -51.36
N LYS A 225 1.71 23.03 -50.43
CA LYS A 225 1.19 24.38 -50.72
C LYS A 225 2.06 25.12 -51.75
N ALA A 226 3.38 25.08 -51.59
CA ALA A 226 4.29 25.69 -52.54
C ALA A 226 4.23 25.05 -53.94
N MET A 227 4.00 23.73 -54.01
CA MET A 227 3.82 23.02 -55.28
C MET A 227 2.48 23.38 -55.94
N GLU A 228 1.41 23.49 -55.16
CA GLU A 228 0.08 23.93 -55.63
C GLU A 228 0.14 25.34 -56.22
N GLU A 229 0.83 26.28 -55.56
CA GLU A 229 1.03 27.64 -56.09
C GLU A 229 1.81 27.64 -57.42
N LYS A 230 2.84 26.80 -57.55
CA LYS A 230 3.58 26.64 -58.80
C LYS A 230 2.69 26.06 -59.91
N PHE A 231 1.88 25.05 -59.58
CA PHE A 231 0.93 24.46 -60.53
C PHE A 231 -0.12 25.47 -60.98
N GLN A 232 -0.65 26.28 -60.07
CA GLN A 232 -1.61 27.33 -60.39
C GLN A 232 -1.00 28.39 -61.32
N LYS A 233 0.25 28.83 -61.06
CA LYS A 233 0.98 29.73 -61.96
C LYS A 233 1.19 29.11 -63.35
N LEU A 234 1.56 27.83 -63.42
CA LEU A 234 1.75 27.13 -64.68
C LEU A 234 0.43 27.03 -65.46
N LYS A 235 -0.68 26.75 -64.77
CA LYS A 235 -2.02 26.74 -65.34
C LYS A 235 -2.40 28.10 -65.91
N GLU A 236 -2.11 29.20 -65.21
CA GLU A 236 -2.33 30.56 -65.73
C GLU A 236 -1.50 30.82 -66.99
N VAL A 237 -0.22 30.45 -67.01
CA VAL A 237 0.64 30.57 -68.20
C VAL A 237 0.11 29.75 -69.37
N TYR A 238 -0.28 28.49 -69.13
CA TYR A 238 -0.88 27.63 -70.15
C TYR A 238 -2.18 28.23 -70.71
N THR A 239 -3.01 28.81 -69.84
CA THR A 239 -4.28 29.44 -70.24
C THR A 239 -4.00 30.66 -71.12
N LYS A 240 -3.04 31.52 -70.74
CA LYS A 240 -2.59 32.66 -71.55
C LYS A 240 -2.02 32.22 -72.89
N LEU A 241 -1.14 31.21 -72.91
CA LEU A 241 -0.54 30.71 -74.15
C LEU A 241 -1.60 30.10 -75.08
N ARG A 242 -2.59 29.41 -74.52
CA ARG A 242 -3.74 28.89 -75.28
C ARG A 242 -4.56 30.03 -75.88
N GLU A 243 -4.83 31.10 -75.12
CA GLU A 243 -5.52 32.29 -75.63
C GLU A 243 -4.72 33.00 -76.71
N GLU A 244 -3.41 33.17 -76.52
CA GLU A 244 -2.49 33.72 -77.52
C GLU A 244 -2.49 32.85 -78.79
N HIS A 245 -2.45 31.53 -78.66
CA HIS A 245 -2.53 30.62 -79.80
C HIS A 245 -3.86 30.75 -80.54
N ILE A 246 -4.99 30.88 -79.82
CA ILE A 246 -6.29 31.15 -80.43
C ILE A 246 -6.29 32.50 -81.16
N GLN A 247 -5.68 33.53 -80.57
CA GLN A 247 -5.53 34.85 -81.20
C GLN A 247 -4.63 34.80 -82.44
N LEU A 248 -3.51 34.09 -82.39
CA LEU A 248 -2.59 33.88 -83.50
C LEU A 248 -3.24 33.09 -84.62
N ILE A 249 -4.10 32.10 -84.34
CA ILE A 249 -4.88 31.42 -85.39
C ILE A 249 -5.83 32.40 -86.09
N ARG A 250 -6.49 33.29 -85.35
CA ARG A 250 -7.36 34.33 -85.93
C ARG A 250 -6.55 35.32 -86.77
N GLN A 251 -5.44 35.82 -86.24
CA GLN A 251 -4.51 36.68 -86.98
C GLN A 251 -3.92 35.97 -88.19
N LYS A 252 -3.58 34.69 -88.09
CA LYS A 252 -3.13 33.88 -89.22
C LYS A 252 -4.22 33.76 -90.28
N ALA A 253 -5.48 33.59 -89.92
CA ALA A 253 -6.58 33.61 -90.90
C ALA A 253 -6.74 34.98 -91.59
N ASP A 254 -6.47 36.08 -90.88
CA ASP A 254 -6.47 37.44 -91.46
C ASP A 254 -5.23 37.71 -92.31
N VAL A 255 -4.06 37.21 -91.90
CA VAL A 255 -2.81 37.25 -92.66
C VAL A 255 -2.92 36.34 -93.88
N ASP A 256 -3.50 35.16 -93.80
CA ASP A 256 -3.72 34.25 -94.95
C ASP A 256 -4.64 34.92 -96.00
N LYS A 257 -5.63 35.73 -95.58
CA LYS A 257 -6.39 36.61 -96.49
C LYS A 257 -5.53 37.69 -97.14
N GLN A 258 -4.61 38.31 -96.38
CA GLN A 258 -3.65 39.30 -96.91
C GLN A 258 -2.52 38.68 -97.73
N LEU A 259 -2.23 37.40 -97.53
CA LEU A 259 -1.10 36.66 -98.10
C LEU A 259 -1.51 35.88 -99.36
N THR A 260 -2.81 35.64 -99.55
CA THR A 260 -3.39 35.33 -100.88
C THR A 260 -3.21 36.50 -101.86
N SER A 261 -3.05 37.72 -101.35
CA SER A 261 -2.73 38.93 -102.15
C SER A 261 -1.23 39.14 -102.38
N LEU A 262 -0.34 38.39 -101.71
CA LEU A 262 1.08 38.75 -101.62
C LEU A 262 2.09 37.60 -101.75
N LYS A 263 1.69 36.40 -102.22
CA LYS A 263 2.65 35.31 -102.49
C LYS A 263 2.63 34.83 -103.95
N SER A 264 3.17 35.67 -104.82
CA SER A 264 4.17 35.22 -105.79
C SER A 264 5.56 35.52 -105.19
N LEU A 265 6.47 34.54 -105.26
CA LEU A 265 7.90 34.55 -104.88
C LEU A 265 8.29 34.08 -103.45
N GLU A 266 8.72 32.82 -103.46
CA GLU A 266 9.92 32.19 -102.86
C GLU A 266 10.14 31.98 -101.34
N MET A 267 10.21 30.67 -101.03
CA MET A 267 11.18 29.82 -100.31
C MET A 267 12.36 30.37 -99.47
N ASP A 268 12.56 29.59 -98.38
CA ASP A 268 13.79 29.11 -97.74
C ASP A 268 14.57 29.93 -96.71
N ALA A 269 14.37 29.55 -95.42
CA ALA A 269 15.35 29.60 -94.34
C ALA A 269 14.92 28.68 -93.17
N ASN A 270 15.13 27.34 -93.25
CA ASN A 270 14.57 26.40 -92.26
C ASN A 270 15.54 25.34 -91.68
N GLU A 271 16.83 25.64 -91.58
CA GLU A 271 17.81 24.71 -91.00
C GLU A 271 18.46 25.17 -89.70
N LYS A 272 18.38 26.46 -89.34
CA LYS A 272 18.99 26.98 -88.09
C LYS A 272 18.09 26.80 -86.86
N ALA A 273 16.78 26.89 -87.01
CA ALA A 273 15.80 26.73 -85.91
C ALA A 273 15.70 25.28 -85.40
N LYS A 274 15.82 24.29 -86.29
CA LYS A 274 15.77 22.86 -85.91
C LYS A 274 16.96 22.44 -85.05
N LEU A 275 18.13 23.05 -85.24
CA LEU A 275 19.29 22.79 -84.40
C LEU A 275 19.15 23.43 -83.02
N GLU A 276 18.52 24.60 -82.91
CA GLU A 276 18.21 25.24 -81.63
C GLU A 276 17.14 24.46 -80.85
N ASP A 277 16.11 23.96 -81.53
CA ASP A 277 15.07 23.12 -80.91
C ASP A 277 15.64 21.78 -80.42
N LEU A 278 16.51 21.12 -81.19
CA LEU A 278 17.14 19.86 -80.79
C LEU A 278 18.08 20.02 -79.58
N VAL A 279 18.77 21.16 -79.48
CA VAL A 279 19.63 21.49 -78.32
C VAL A 279 18.79 21.74 -77.07
N ASN A 280 17.66 22.44 -77.21
CA ASN A 280 16.72 22.64 -76.11
C ASN A 280 16.09 21.32 -75.64
N GLU A 281 15.72 20.44 -76.57
CA GLU A 281 15.14 19.13 -76.26
C GLU A 281 16.16 18.22 -75.55
N LEU A 282 17.41 18.19 -76.01
CA LEU A 282 18.50 17.51 -75.31
C LEU A 282 18.76 18.08 -73.91
N ALA A 283 18.72 19.41 -73.75
CA ALA A 283 18.88 20.03 -72.44
C ALA A 283 17.73 19.65 -71.47
N THR A 284 16.49 19.56 -71.96
CA THR A 284 15.36 19.12 -71.13
C THR A 284 15.43 17.64 -70.75
N LEU A 285 15.87 16.78 -71.67
CA LEU A 285 16.06 15.35 -71.39
C LEU A 285 17.20 15.12 -70.40
N GLN A 286 18.30 15.87 -70.52
CA GLN A 286 19.42 15.83 -69.58
C GLN A 286 18.97 16.25 -68.18
N ALA A 287 18.24 17.37 -68.05
CA ALA A 287 17.70 17.83 -66.78
C ALA A 287 16.70 16.83 -66.15
N SER A 288 15.90 16.15 -66.99
CA SER A 288 15.00 15.09 -66.53
C SER A 288 15.73 13.84 -66.04
N ALA A 289 16.85 13.47 -66.69
CA ALA A 289 17.68 12.34 -66.27
C ALA A 289 18.39 12.64 -64.94
N ASP A 290 18.92 13.84 -64.79
CA ASP A 290 19.57 14.29 -63.55
C ASP A 290 18.55 14.29 -62.39
N ALA A 291 17.34 14.82 -62.60
CA ALA A 291 16.27 14.77 -61.60
C ALA A 291 15.85 13.34 -61.21
N ALA A 292 15.79 12.42 -62.18
CA ALA A 292 15.48 11.02 -61.91
C ALA A 292 16.59 10.32 -61.12
N THR A 293 17.87 10.63 -61.38
CA THR A 293 18.98 10.06 -60.61
C THR A 293 19.01 10.58 -59.16
N GLU A 294 18.73 11.87 -58.94
CA GLU A 294 18.62 12.45 -57.60
C GLU A 294 17.44 11.83 -56.82
N GLN A 295 16.31 11.60 -57.49
CA GLN A 295 15.16 10.92 -56.89
C GLN A 295 15.47 9.45 -56.52
N ASN A 296 16.20 8.72 -57.36
CA ASN A 296 16.60 7.35 -57.06
C ASN A 296 17.57 7.27 -55.86
N GLN A 297 18.51 8.20 -55.75
CA GLN A 297 19.42 8.29 -54.60
C GLN A 297 18.66 8.59 -53.30
N ALA A 298 17.65 9.46 -53.36
CA ALA A 298 16.78 9.74 -52.21
C ALA A 298 15.95 8.53 -51.79
N LEU A 299 15.46 7.74 -52.75
CA LEU A 299 14.74 6.49 -52.49
C LEU A 299 15.65 5.43 -51.84
N ASP A 300 16.88 5.25 -52.34
CA ASP A 300 17.85 4.32 -51.76
C ASP A 300 18.20 4.67 -50.31
N ALA A 301 18.42 5.96 -50.03
CA ALA A 301 18.66 6.43 -48.66
C ALA A 301 17.48 6.11 -47.72
N LYS A 302 16.24 6.26 -48.23
CA LYS A 302 15.03 5.94 -47.47
C LYS A 302 14.86 4.43 -47.23
N VAL A 303 15.18 3.60 -48.23
CA VAL A 303 15.16 2.14 -48.08
C VAL A 303 16.19 1.69 -47.04
N LEU A 304 17.39 2.25 -47.05
CA LEU A 304 18.42 1.97 -46.04
C LEU A 304 17.95 2.34 -44.63
N PHE A 305 17.34 3.51 -44.46
CA PHE A 305 16.80 3.95 -43.17
C PHE A 305 15.71 3.00 -42.66
N LEU A 306 14.71 2.69 -43.49
CA LEU A 306 13.62 1.79 -43.14
C LEU A 306 14.12 0.37 -42.82
N THR A 307 15.15 -0.10 -43.52
CA THR A 307 15.76 -1.40 -43.26
C THR A 307 16.43 -1.44 -41.89
N LYS A 308 17.12 -0.35 -41.50
CA LYS A 308 17.72 -0.23 -40.17
C LYS A 308 16.67 -0.20 -39.06
N GLU A 309 15.61 0.58 -39.26
CA GLU A 309 14.50 0.67 -38.30
C GLU A 309 13.80 -0.69 -38.15
N LYS A 310 13.56 -1.39 -39.26
CA LYS A 310 13.02 -2.76 -39.26
C LYS A 310 13.89 -3.71 -38.45
N MET A 311 15.21 -3.72 -38.66
CA MET A 311 16.13 -4.59 -37.91
C MET A 311 16.11 -4.28 -36.40
N GLN A 312 15.98 -3.00 -36.02
CA GLN A 312 15.87 -2.63 -34.62
C GLN A 312 14.57 -3.18 -34.00
N VAL A 313 13.44 -2.98 -34.68
CA VAL A 313 12.14 -3.48 -34.21
C VAL A 313 12.12 -5.01 -34.12
N GLU A 314 12.76 -5.72 -35.06
CA GLU A 314 12.90 -7.18 -35.01
C GLU A 314 13.74 -7.64 -33.81
N SER A 315 14.80 -6.88 -33.46
CA SER A 315 15.61 -7.15 -32.25
C SER A 315 14.80 -6.95 -30.98
N ASP A 316 14.10 -5.80 -30.86
CA ASP A 316 13.31 -5.48 -29.68
C ASP A 316 12.16 -6.49 -29.49
N LEU A 317 11.55 -6.95 -30.60
CA LEU A 317 10.53 -8.00 -30.57
C LEU A 317 11.10 -9.32 -30.04
N GLN A 318 12.32 -9.70 -30.45
CA GLN A 318 12.97 -10.91 -29.98
C GLN A 318 13.27 -10.84 -28.47
N ASP A 319 13.71 -9.69 -27.97
CA ASP A 319 13.96 -9.47 -26.54
C ASP A 319 12.66 -9.54 -25.72
N ILE A 320 11.57 -8.95 -26.21
CA ILE A 320 10.25 -9.02 -25.56
C ILE A 320 9.73 -10.46 -25.54
N LEU A 321 9.90 -11.22 -26.62
CA LEU A 321 9.49 -12.63 -26.67
C LEU A 321 10.26 -13.47 -25.66
N SER A 322 11.58 -13.26 -25.53
CA SER A 322 12.39 -13.94 -24.50
C SER A 322 11.90 -13.61 -23.09
N GLN A 323 11.65 -12.33 -22.80
CA GLN A 323 11.13 -11.92 -21.48
C GLN A 323 9.76 -12.52 -21.18
N LYS A 324 8.90 -12.63 -22.19
CA LYS A 324 7.59 -13.27 -22.06
C LYS A 324 7.72 -14.76 -21.73
N GLU A 325 8.63 -15.47 -22.38
CA GLU A 325 8.89 -16.89 -22.09
C GLU A 325 9.39 -17.08 -20.65
N ASP A 326 10.32 -16.24 -20.20
CA ASP A 326 10.82 -16.27 -18.82
C ASP A 326 9.70 -16.03 -17.79
N LEU A 327 8.83 -15.05 -18.05
CA LEU A 327 7.68 -14.76 -17.19
C LEU A 327 6.67 -15.90 -17.17
N ASP A 328 6.38 -16.54 -18.31
CA ASP A 328 5.50 -17.70 -18.37
C ASP A 328 6.06 -18.88 -17.56
N VAL A 329 7.37 -19.12 -17.61
CA VAL A 329 8.04 -20.14 -16.79
C VAL A 329 7.94 -19.81 -15.30
N GLN A 330 8.23 -18.57 -14.90
CA GLN A 330 8.09 -18.14 -13.50
C GLN A 330 6.65 -18.29 -12.99
N LEU A 331 5.67 -17.95 -13.83
CA LEU A 331 4.26 -18.06 -13.49
C LEU A 331 3.81 -19.52 -13.34
N GLN A 332 4.33 -20.44 -14.15
CA GLN A 332 4.10 -21.88 -13.97
C GLN A 332 4.71 -22.41 -12.68
N LEU A 333 5.96 -22.02 -12.38
CA LEU A 333 6.63 -22.42 -11.13
C LEU A 333 5.88 -21.94 -9.90
N SER A 334 5.49 -20.66 -9.86
CA SER A 334 4.70 -20.11 -8.75
C SER A 334 3.36 -20.83 -8.60
N LYS A 335 2.67 -21.15 -9.70
CA LYS A 335 1.42 -21.96 -9.66
C LYS A 335 1.64 -23.35 -9.08
N THR A 336 2.76 -24.02 -9.40
CA THR A 336 3.08 -25.33 -8.83
C THR A 336 3.39 -25.23 -7.34
N GLU A 337 4.15 -24.22 -6.91
CA GLU A 337 4.45 -23.98 -5.49
C GLU A 337 3.17 -23.70 -4.68
N PHE A 338 2.25 -22.88 -5.21
CA PHE A 338 0.97 -22.61 -4.56
C PHE A 338 0.10 -23.87 -4.41
N LYS A 339 0.10 -24.76 -5.41
CA LYS A 339 -0.63 -26.04 -5.34
C LYS A 339 -0.02 -26.95 -4.27
N GLU A 340 1.30 -27.03 -4.22
CA GLU A 340 2.00 -27.83 -3.23
C GLU A 340 1.77 -27.30 -1.79
N GLN A 341 1.88 -25.99 -1.58
CA GLN A 341 1.59 -25.36 -0.29
C GLN A 341 0.15 -25.60 0.16
N ARG A 342 -0.80 -25.52 -0.78
CA ARG A 342 -2.22 -25.81 -0.50
C ARG A 342 -2.42 -27.26 -0.09
N SER A 343 -1.85 -28.21 -0.82
CA SER A 343 -1.91 -29.65 -0.48
C SER A 343 -1.30 -29.91 0.90
N ASN A 344 -0.14 -29.31 1.20
CA ASN A 344 0.52 -29.45 2.49
C ASN A 344 -0.32 -28.88 3.64
N PHE A 345 -1.04 -27.78 3.41
CA PHE A 345 -1.95 -27.20 4.40
C PHE A 345 -3.20 -28.06 4.62
N GLU A 346 -3.80 -28.59 3.55
CA GLU A 346 -4.94 -29.53 3.62
C GLU A 346 -4.54 -30.80 4.39
N ASP A 347 -3.37 -31.37 4.12
CA ASP A 347 -2.82 -32.52 4.85
C ASP A 347 -2.58 -32.22 6.34
N LEU A 348 -2.03 -31.04 6.65
CA LEU A 348 -1.80 -30.62 8.04
C LEU A 348 -3.11 -30.44 8.80
N MET A 349 -4.10 -29.79 8.19
CA MET A 349 -5.43 -29.61 8.79
C MET A 349 -6.10 -30.97 9.06
N ASN A 350 -6.01 -31.91 8.11
CA ASN A 350 -6.54 -33.26 8.29
C ASN A 350 -5.89 -33.99 9.47
N LYS A 351 -4.56 -33.89 9.63
CA LYS A 351 -3.85 -34.45 10.79
C LYS A 351 -4.31 -33.83 12.10
N ILE A 352 -4.53 -32.50 12.13
CA ILE A 352 -5.01 -31.79 13.32
C ILE A 352 -6.41 -32.24 13.71
N PHE A 353 -7.32 -32.41 12.74
CA PHE A 353 -8.65 -32.94 13.03
C PHE A 353 -8.59 -34.38 13.55
N LEU A 354 -7.77 -35.24 12.95
CA LEU A 354 -7.59 -36.62 13.42
C LEU A 354 -7.11 -36.67 14.88
N GLU A 355 -6.07 -35.91 15.21
CA GLU A 355 -5.53 -35.83 16.57
C GLU A 355 -6.57 -35.25 17.55
N SER A 356 -7.29 -34.20 17.13
CA SER A 356 -8.33 -33.56 17.94
C SER A 356 -9.50 -34.51 18.22
N GLU A 357 -9.90 -35.31 17.24
CA GLU A 357 -10.89 -36.37 17.42
C GLU A 357 -10.40 -37.45 18.40
N GLU A 358 -9.12 -37.82 18.33
CA GLU A 358 -8.51 -38.81 19.23
C GLU A 358 -8.47 -38.34 20.69
N ILE A 359 -8.07 -37.09 20.94
CA ILE A 359 -8.08 -36.48 22.27
C ILE A 359 -9.47 -36.56 22.91
N VAL A 360 -10.52 -36.16 22.19
CA VAL A 360 -11.89 -36.18 22.71
C VAL A 360 -12.40 -37.61 22.88
N ARG A 361 -12.10 -38.51 21.94
CA ARG A 361 -12.48 -39.93 22.02
C ARG A 361 -11.86 -40.62 23.24
N ASN A 362 -10.59 -40.35 23.51
CA ASN A 362 -9.88 -40.90 24.67
C ASN A 362 -10.51 -40.42 25.98
N ALA A 363 -10.87 -39.13 26.08
CA ALA A 363 -11.55 -38.60 27.27
C ALA A 363 -12.93 -39.24 27.49
N ILE A 364 -13.72 -39.45 26.43
CA ILE A 364 -15.02 -40.14 26.52
C ILE A 364 -14.85 -41.57 27.04
N HIS A 365 -13.84 -42.29 26.54
CA HIS A 365 -13.55 -43.67 26.96
C HIS A 365 -13.04 -43.74 28.40
N GLU A 366 -12.19 -42.79 28.82
CA GLU A 366 -11.63 -42.76 30.17
C GLU A 366 -12.69 -42.52 31.25
N VAL A 367 -13.75 -41.78 30.95
CA VAL A 367 -14.89 -41.58 31.87
C VAL A 367 -15.65 -42.88 32.18
N ASP A 368 -15.60 -43.86 31.27
CA ASP A 368 -16.17 -45.20 31.49
C ASP A 368 -15.20 -46.15 32.21
N ASN A 369 -13.92 -45.76 32.38
CA ASN A 369 -12.92 -46.56 33.06
C ASN A 369 -13.29 -46.68 34.55
N PRO A 370 -13.50 -47.90 35.10
CA PRO A 370 -13.81 -48.07 36.52
C PRO A 370 -12.76 -47.45 37.45
N ALA A 371 -11.50 -47.39 37.03
CA ALA A 371 -10.42 -46.75 37.78
C ALA A 371 -10.60 -45.24 37.95
N PHE A 372 -11.37 -44.59 37.07
CA PHE A 372 -11.68 -43.17 37.13
C PHE A 372 -12.78 -42.83 38.17
N SER A 373 -13.44 -43.83 38.75
CA SER A 373 -14.53 -43.61 39.74
C SER A 373 -14.06 -42.92 41.02
N SER A 374 -12.76 -42.95 41.33
CA SER A 374 -12.16 -42.26 42.48
C SER A 374 -11.68 -40.84 42.16
N ALA A 375 -11.74 -40.41 40.90
CA ALA A 375 -11.39 -39.05 40.51
C ALA A 375 -12.36 -38.05 41.14
N THR A 376 -11.84 -36.93 41.63
CA THR A 376 -12.61 -35.87 42.30
C THR A 376 -12.30 -34.52 41.69
N CYS A 377 -13.27 -33.62 41.71
CA CYS A 377 -13.13 -32.26 41.21
C CYS A 377 -14.09 -31.34 41.98
N SER A 378 -13.66 -30.12 42.32
CA SER A 378 -14.55 -29.14 42.94
C SER A 378 -15.55 -28.58 41.92
N ILE A 379 -16.77 -28.32 42.35
CA ILE A 379 -17.82 -27.81 41.47
C ILE A 379 -17.45 -26.43 40.89
N ASP A 380 -16.81 -25.57 41.68
CA ASP A 380 -16.36 -24.24 41.25
C ASP A 380 -15.33 -24.32 40.13
N TYR A 381 -14.39 -25.27 40.23
CA TYR A 381 -13.41 -25.49 39.17
C TYR A 381 -14.08 -26.01 37.90
N PHE A 382 -14.99 -26.99 38.02
CA PHE A 382 -15.76 -27.50 36.88
C PHE A 382 -16.57 -26.40 36.17
N CYS A 383 -17.25 -25.52 36.93
CA CYS A 383 -17.98 -24.38 36.35
C CYS A 383 -17.06 -23.45 35.55
N SER A 384 -15.83 -23.19 36.05
CA SER A 384 -14.85 -22.38 35.32
C SER A 384 -14.41 -23.01 33.98
N LEU A 385 -14.44 -24.34 33.86
CA LEU A 385 -14.14 -25.04 32.59
C LEU A 385 -15.28 -24.88 31.58
N SER A 386 -16.52 -24.83 32.04
CA SER A 386 -17.69 -24.56 31.19
C SER A 386 -17.59 -23.21 30.49
N GLU A 387 -17.26 -22.15 31.25
CA GLU A 387 -17.10 -20.80 30.70
C GLU A 387 -15.95 -20.74 29.67
N GLN A 388 -14.86 -21.46 29.92
CA GLN A 388 -13.73 -21.53 29.00
C GLN A 388 -14.09 -22.26 27.70
N LEU A 389 -14.85 -23.35 27.79
CA LEU A 389 -15.31 -24.09 26.61
C LEU A 389 -16.28 -23.26 25.77
N GLU A 390 -17.21 -22.55 26.39
CA GLU A 390 -18.16 -21.66 25.71
C GLU A 390 -17.45 -20.52 24.96
N ASN A 391 -16.43 -19.90 25.58
CA ASN A 391 -15.61 -18.89 24.92
C ASN A 391 -14.90 -19.40 23.65
N VAL A 392 -14.44 -20.66 23.68
CA VAL A 392 -13.82 -21.30 22.50
C VAL A 392 -14.86 -21.52 21.40
N LEU A 393 -16.05 -21.99 21.74
CA LEU A 393 -17.15 -22.20 20.78
C LEU A 393 -17.56 -20.89 20.09
N VAL A 394 -17.74 -19.81 20.85
CA VAL A 394 -18.07 -18.47 20.31
C VAL A 394 -16.98 -17.95 19.36
N THR A 395 -15.71 -18.28 19.64
CA THR A 395 -14.60 -17.87 18.78
C THR A 395 -14.56 -18.71 17.50
N LEU A 396 -14.86 -20.01 17.60
CA LEU A 396 -14.87 -20.94 16.47
C LEU A 396 -15.97 -20.62 15.45
N GLU A 397 -17.13 -20.10 15.89
CA GLU A 397 -18.20 -19.64 14.99
C GLU A 397 -17.76 -18.52 14.03
N LYS A 398 -16.75 -17.73 14.40
CA LYS A 398 -16.27 -16.60 13.59
C LYS A 398 -15.19 -17.01 12.60
N SER A 399 -14.33 -17.96 12.97
CA SER A 399 -13.18 -18.38 12.17
C SER A 399 -12.67 -19.74 12.61
N VAL A 400 -12.39 -20.62 11.65
CA VAL A 400 -11.76 -21.92 11.90
C VAL A 400 -10.26 -21.80 11.69
N HIS A 401 -9.50 -21.96 12.78
CA HIS A 401 -8.04 -21.96 12.77
C HIS A 401 -7.50 -23.25 13.41
N PRO A 402 -6.32 -23.74 12.97
CA PRO A 402 -5.72 -24.95 13.52
C PRO A 402 -5.64 -24.95 15.06
N GLU A 403 -5.22 -23.82 15.65
CA GLU A 403 -5.09 -23.65 17.10
C GLU A 403 -6.45 -23.74 17.82
N LEU A 404 -7.53 -23.24 17.21
CA LEU A 404 -8.87 -23.26 17.79
C LEU A 404 -9.45 -24.68 17.78
N VAL A 405 -9.19 -25.47 16.74
CA VAL A 405 -9.61 -26.88 16.67
C VAL A 405 -8.94 -27.69 17.79
N ILE A 406 -7.63 -27.52 17.97
CA ILE A 406 -6.87 -28.18 19.05
C ILE A 406 -7.40 -27.73 20.42
N ARG A 407 -7.60 -26.42 20.60
CA ARG A 407 -8.11 -25.86 21.86
C ARG A 407 -9.52 -26.36 22.18
N LEU A 408 -10.39 -26.49 21.18
CA LEU A 408 -11.72 -27.07 21.34
C LEU A 408 -11.64 -28.52 21.84
N ALA A 409 -10.79 -29.34 21.21
CA ALA A 409 -10.62 -30.73 21.60
C ALA A 409 -10.11 -30.87 23.04
N TYR A 410 -9.08 -30.09 23.38
CA TYR A 410 -8.49 -30.11 24.72
C TYR A 410 -9.49 -29.66 25.80
N ARG A 411 -10.18 -28.52 25.59
CA ARG A 411 -11.16 -28.01 26.56
C ARG A 411 -12.36 -28.93 26.71
N THR A 412 -12.81 -29.54 25.61
CA THR A 412 -13.87 -30.55 25.68
C THR A 412 -13.41 -31.78 26.47
N ALA A 413 -12.20 -32.28 26.23
CA ALA A 413 -11.66 -33.42 26.97
C ALA A 413 -11.53 -33.13 28.47
N GLU A 414 -11.00 -31.97 28.84
CA GLU A 414 -10.94 -31.52 30.24
C GLU A 414 -12.33 -31.44 30.86
N PHE A 415 -13.30 -30.83 30.17
CA PHE A 415 -14.68 -30.69 30.64
C PHE A 415 -15.33 -32.06 30.88
N VAL A 416 -15.15 -33.02 29.98
CA VAL A 416 -15.70 -34.38 30.10
C VAL A 416 -15.11 -35.11 31.32
N LEU A 417 -13.78 -35.11 31.46
CA LEU A 417 -13.08 -35.76 32.57
C LEU A 417 -13.42 -35.15 33.93
N HIS A 418 -13.39 -33.82 34.03
CA HIS A 418 -13.65 -33.12 35.28
C HIS A 418 -15.15 -33.09 35.61
N GLY A 419 -16.02 -33.12 34.61
CA GLY A 419 -17.45 -33.30 34.80
C GLY A 419 -17.77 -34.64 35.45
N LYS A 420 -17.12 -35.73 35.00
CA LYS A 420 -17.23 -37.03 35.66
C LYS A 420 -16.63 -37.02 37.08
N ALA A 421 -15.45 -36.43 37.27
CA ALA A 421 -14.81 -36.35 38.58
C ALA A 421 -15.66 -35.53 39.59
N ALA A 422 -16.29 -34.44 39.15
CA ALA A 422 -17.22 -33.67 39.98
C ALA A 422 -18.48 -34.48 40.30
N SER A 423 -18.96 -35.28 39.35
CA SER A 423 -20.12 -36.15 39.52
C SER A 423 -19.93 -37.23 40.58
N ASN A 424 -18.70 -37.77 40.70
CA ASN A 424 -18.33 -38.72 41.74
C ASN A 424 -18.35 -38.10 43.15
N THR A 425 -18.22 -36.77 43.27
CA THR A 425 -18.25 -36.05 44.57
C THR A 425 -19.65 -35.59 44.98
N SER A 426 -20.68 -35.84 44.17
CA SER A 426 -22.05 -35.44 44.47
C SER A 426 -22.60 -36.18 45.69
N PRO A 427 -23.21 -35.47 46.66
CA PRO A 427 -23.90 -36.13 47.78
C PRO A 427 -25.19 -36.86 47.34
N ASP A 428 -25.76 -36.48 46.19
CA ASP A 428 -26.85 -37.17 45.51
C ASP A 428 -26.29 -38.01 44.36
N ILE A 429 -26.30 -39.33 44.52
CA ILE A 429 -25.74 -40.30 43.58
C ILE A 429 -26.50 -40.27 42.25
N GLU A 430 -27.84 -40.20 42.28
CA GLU A 430 -28.63 -40.17 41.04
C GLU A 430 -28.37 -38.88 40.24
N PHE A 431 -28.25 -37.75 40.94
CA PHE A 431 -27.87 -36.50 40.31
C PHE A 431 -26.46 -36.57 39.71
N GLY A 432 -25.49 -37.11 40.45
CA GLY A 432 -24.12 -37.30 39.99
C GLY A 432 -24.03 -38.20 38.75
N GLU A 433 -24.75 -39.31 38.70
CA GLU A 433 -24.80 -40.18 37.52
C GLU A 433 -25.41 -39.47 36.31
N ARG A 434 -26.54 -38.77 36.48
CA ARG A 434 -27.16 -37.99 35.40
C ARG A 434 -26.24 -36.90 34.88
N MET A 435 -25.55 -36.18 35.76
CA MET A 435 -24.60 -35.13 35.40
C MET A 435 -23.40 -35.68 34.61
N GLY A 436 -22.83 -36.80 35.07
CA GLY A 436 -21.73 -37.47 34.37
C GLY A 436 -22.11 -37.91 32.95
N VAL A 437 -23.32 -38.44 32.76
CA VAL A 437 -23.85 -38.80 31.43
C VAL A 437 -24.01 -37.57 30.53
N GLN A 438 -24.51 -36.45 31.05
CA GLN A 438 -24.61 -35.21 30.27
C GLN A 438 -23.24 -34.66 29.87
N CYS A 439 -22.25 -34.69 30.78
CA CYS A 439 -20.89 -34.25 30.47
C CYS A 439 -20.26 -35.11 29.37
N LYS A 440 -20.42 -36.43 29.44
CA LYS A 440 -19.98 -37.36 28.38
C LYS A 440 -20.62 -37.04 27.03
N LYS A 441 -21.92 -36.73 27.02
CA LYS A 441 -22.66 -36.36 25.81
C LYS A 441 -22.11 -35.10 25.14
N VAL A 442 -21.59 -34.13 25.89
CA VAL A 442 -20.90 -32.95 25.33
C VAL A 442 -19.68 -33.38 24.52
N GLY A 443 -18.90 -34.35 25.04
CA GLY A 443 -17.79 -34.96 24.31
C GLY A 443 -18.22 -35.63 23.01
N GLU A 444 -19.28 -36.45 23.05
CA GLU A 444 -19.82 -37.13 21.87
C GLU A 444 -20.28 -36.13 20.79
N VAL A 445 -20.99 -35.08 21.19
CA VAL A 445 -21.43 -34.02 20.28
C VAL A 445 -20.25 -33.28 19.68
N CYS A 446 -19.22 -32.95 20.46
CA CYS A 446 -18.02 -32.31 19.94
C CYS A 446 -17.29 -33.21 18.92
N LEU A 447 -17.20 -34.51 19.21
CA LEU A 447 -16.57 -35.49 18.31
C LEU A 447 -17.29 -35.56 16.95
N ASP A 448 -18.62 -35.59 16.96
CA ASP A 448 -19.43 -35.55 15.73
C ASP A 448 -19.20 -34.26 14.93
N HIS A 449 -19.05 -33.11 15.61
CA HIS A 449 -18.78 -31.84 14.95
C HIS A 449 -17.36 -31.80 14.35
N LEU A 450 -16.35 -32.31 15.06
CA LEU A 450 -14.99 -32.41 14.54
C LEU A 450 -14.93 -33.27 13.27
N GLN A 451 -15.65 -34.40 13.24
CA GLN A 451 -15.73 -35.27 12.06
C GLN A 451 -16.44 -34.59 10.88
N LYS A 452 -17.54 -33.87 11.15
CA LYS A 452 -18.24 -33.09 10.12
C LYS A 452 -17.35 -31.97 9.56
N MET A 453 -16.65 -31.23 10.42
CA MET A 453 -15.74 -30.17 10.00
C MET A 453 -14.60 -30.74 9.14
N ARG A 454 -14.02 -31.88 9.52
CA ARG A 454 -13.01 -32.58 8.70
C ARG A 454 -13.54 -32.96 7.31
N SER A 455 -14.79 -33.42 7.22
CA SER A 455 -15.40 -33.78 5.93
C SER A 455 -15.77 -32.59 5.03
N LEU A 456 -15.85 -31.38 5.60
CA LEU A 456 -16.18 -30.14 4.89
C LEU A 456 -14.93 -29.39 4.42
N THR A 457 -13.76 -29.66 5.01
CA THR A 457 -12.47 -29.23 4.49
C THR A 457 -12.13 -30.04 3.23
N PRO A 458 -11.96 -29.39 2.06
CA PRO A 458 -11.66 -30.06 0.80
C PRO A 458 -10.30 -30.77 0.78
#